data_AF-A0A0S2F3U5-F1
#
_entry.id   AF-A0A0S2F3U5-F1
#
_cell.length_a   1.000
_cell.length_b   1.000
_cell.length_c   1.000
_cell.angle_alpha   90.00
_cell.angle_beta   90.00
_cell.angle_gamma   90.00
#
_symmetry.space_group_name_H-M   'P 1'
#
loop_
_entity.id
_entity.type
_entity.pdbx_description
1 polymer ?
#
loop_
_entity_poly.entity_id
_entity_poly.type
_entity_poly.pdbx_seq_one_letter_code
_entity_poly.pdbx_strand_id
1 'polypeptide(L)'
;MTISLRTDAVEAAIESHPCFAGLPEPESVEFEVLCRFCEAHRVEVLSSLPWVAAEVAALEGFDAMLRLVRRHGGRRLYLSRSRKACSTRLGVELDAPTHRRLLERASAAGTIEIPSAWGVFVGLRRVGIRAAVRAGRSQREVAQTFGVTERHLRREADSLRPDSLRPD
;
A
#
# COMPACT_ATOMS: atom_id res chain seq x y z
N MET A 1 27.29 15.44 6.26
CA MET A 1 26.94 15.09 7.66
C MET A 1 25.41 15.11 7.90
N THR A 2 24.60 14.81 6.87
CA THR A 2 23.14 15.03 6.85
C THR A 2 22.33 13.73 6.70
N ILE A 3 23.01 12.61 6.44
CA ILE A 3 22.40 11.30 6.17
C ILE A 3 21.99 10.57 7.47
N SER A 4 22.72 10.79 8.57
CA SER A 4 22.49 10.11 9.86
C SER A 4 21.14 10.51 10.47
N LEU A 5 20.86 11.81 10.57
CA LEU A 5 19.63 12.35 11.19
C LEU A 5 18.34 11.94 10.47
N ARG A 6 18.40 11.76 9.15
CA ARG A 6 17.25 11.32 8.35
C ARG A 6 17.00 9.81 8.47
N THR A 7 18.02 9.03 8.80
CA THR A 7 17.89 7.59 9.01
C THR A 7 17.30 7.30 10.38
N ASP A 8 17.80 7.96 11.42
CA ASP A 8 17.31 7.82 12.81
C ASP A 8 15.83 8.26 12.95
N ALA A 9 15.43 9.34 12.27
CA ALA A 9 14.04 9.80 12.26
C ALA A 9 13.08 8.84 11.54
N VAL A 10 13.56 8.15 10.50
CA VAL A 10 12.75 7.16 9.77
C VAL A 10 12.63 5.86 10.58
N GLU A 11 13.69 5.43 11.26
CA GLU A 11 13.63 4.27 12.18
C GLU A 11 12.68 4.54 13.35
N ALA A 12 12.78 5.71 13.99
CA ALA A 12 11.85 6.14 15.04
C ALA A 12 10.40 6.32 14.54
N ALA A 13 10.18 6.70 13.27
CA ALA A 13 8.85 6.81 12.66
C ALA A 13 8.23 5.45 12.32
N ILE A 14 9.06 4.47 11.92
CA ILE A 14 8.64 3.07 11.76
C ILE A 14 8.23 2.50 13.12
N GLU A 15 8.97 2.80 14.19
CA GLU A 15 8.64 2.38 15.56
C GLU A 15 7.39 3.07 16.13
N SER A 16 7.23 4.38 15.89
CA SER A 16 6.09 5.17 16.35
C SER A 16 4.80 4.94 15.56
N HIS A 17 4.89 4.16 14.47
CA HIS A 17 3.81 3.75 13.58
C HIS A 17 3.14 4.94 12.89
N PRO A 18 2.97 4.93 11.57
CA PRO A 18 2.36 6.08 10.94
C PRO A 18 0.90 6.15 11.40
N CYS A 19 0.54 7.22 12.10
CA CYS A 19 -0.85 7.58 12.34
C CYS A 19 -1.47 7.90 10.98
N PHE A 20 -2.00 6.88 10.29
CA PHE A 20 -2.46 7.06 8.92
C PHE A 20 -3.87 7.69 8.91
N ALA A 21 -3.95 8.98 8.59
CA ALA A 21 -5.22 9.65 8.22
C ALA A 21 -5.54 9.54 6.71
N GLY A 22 -4.63 8.96 5.92
CA GLY A 22 -4.74 8.80 4.47
C GLY A 22 -3.41 8.36 3.86
N LEU A 23 -3.27 8.46 2.53
CA LEU A 23 -1.97 8.32 1.87
C LEU A 23 -1.17 9.63 2.06
N PRO A 24 0.10 9.58 2.49
CA PRO A 24 0.95 10.77 2.71
C PRO A 24 1.38 11.43 1.38
N GLU A 25 1.80 12.71 1.41
CA GLU A 25 2.28 13.44 0.22
C GLU A 25 3.61 12.86 -0.30
N PRO A 26 3.86 12.74 -1.61
CA PRO A 26 5.02 12.00 -2.13
C PRO A 26 6.40 12.52 -1.69
N GLU A 27 6.50 13.79 -1.33
CA GLU A 27 7.73 14.44 -0.89
C GLU A 27 7.86 14.51 0.64
N SER A 28 6.92 13.92 1.37
CA SER A 28 6.90 13.91 2.84
C SER A 28 7.73 12.77 3.44
N VAL A 29 8.17 12.94 4.70
CA VAL A 29 8.87 11.88 5.44
C VAL A 29 7.95 10.68 5.65
N GLU A 30 6.68 10.93 5.89
CA GLU A 30 5.64 9.91 6.08
C GLU A 30 5.48 9.02 4.85
N PHE A 31 5.68 9.57 3.66
CA PHE A 31 5.65 8.79 2.42
C PHE A 31 6.87 7.88 2.28
N GLU A 32 8.06 8.36 2.64
CA GLU A 32 9.26 7.52 2.67
C GLU A 32 9.11 6.38 3.69
N VAL A 33 8.60 6.69 4.89
CA VAL A 33 8.28 5.70 5.93
C VAL A 33 7.28 4.67 5.41
N LEU A 34 6.21 5.09 4.73
CA LEU A 34 5.22 4.18 4.16
C LEU A 34 5.83 3.28 3.08
N CYS A 35 6.69 3.80 2.21
CA CYS A 35 7.38 2.99 1.22
C CYS A 35 8.24 1.90 1.87
N ARG A 36 9.02 2.26 2.91
CA ARG A 36 9.83 1.29 3.66
C ARG A 36 8.98 0.25 4.38
N PHE A 37 7.87 0.66 4.99
CA PHE A 37 6.89 -0.27 5.56
C PHE A 37 6.38 -1.25 4.50
N CYS A 38 6.04 -0.77 3.30
CA CYS A 38 5.54 -1.63 2.24
C CYS A 38 6.60 -2.65 1.79
N GLU A 39 7.87 -2.26 1.68
CA GLU A 39 8.95 -3.21 1.35
C GLU A 39 9.22 -4.20 2.48
N ALA A 40 9.20 -3.77 3.75
CA ALA A 40 9.37 -4.67 4.90
C ALA A 40 8.26 -5.74 5.00
N HIS A 41 7.07 -5.44 4.48
CA HIS A 41 5.91 -6.34 4.45
C HIS A 41 5.46 -6.68 3.03
N ARG A 42 6.41 -6.78 2.09
CA ARG A 42 6.14 -6.84 0.64
C ARG A 42 5.09 -7.88 0.25
N VAL A 43 5.19 -9.10 0.79
CA VAL A 43 4.28 -10.20 0.43
C VAL A 43 2.85 -9.91 0.89
N GLU A 44 2.66 -9.53 2.14
CA GLU A 44 1.36 -9.17 2.67
C GLU A 44 0.75 -7.94 1.99
N VAL A 45 1.58 -6.94 1.70
CA VAL A 45 1.13 -5.73 1.00
C VAL A 45 0.65 -6.08 -0.39
N LEU A 46 1.47 -6.73 -1.22
CA LEU A 46 1.10 -7.09 -2.60
C LEU A 46 -0.17 -7.94 -2.63
N SER A 47 -0.34 -8.84 -1.67
CA SER A 47 -1.53 -9.71 -1.56
C SER A 47 -2.79 -8.96 -1.12
N SER A 48 -2.64 -7.79 -0.49
CA SER A 48 -3.77 -6.96 -0.03
C SER A 48 -4.24 -5.94 -1.07
N LEU A 49 -3.43 -5.67 -2.10
CA LEU A 49 -3.67 -4.62 -3.08
C LEU A 49 -4.59 -5.12 -4.22
N PRO A 50 -5.47 -4.25 -4.74
CA PRO A 50 -6.13 -4.50 -6.02
C PRO A 50 -5.11 -4.67 -7.15
N TRP A 51 -5.43 -5.51 -8.13
CA TRP A 51 -4.47 -5.99 -9.14
C TRP A 51 -3.61 -4.88 -9.77
N VAL A 52 -4.20 -3.76 -10.24
CA VAL A 52 -3.43 -2.68 -10.87
C VAL A 52 -2.36 -2.11 -9.93
N ALA A 53 -2.71 -1.89 -8.66
CA ALA A 53 -1.76 -1.39 -7.67
C ALA A 53 -0.70 -2.46 -7.34
N ALA A 54 -1.10 -3.72 -7.20
CA ALA A 54 -0.17 -4.81 -6.96
C ALA A 54 0.84 -4.98 -8.11
N GLU A 55 0.39 -4.87 -9.36
CA GLU A 55 1.23 -5.02 -10.56
C GLU A 55 2.27 -3.89 -10.65
N VAL A 56 1.82 -2.64 -10.50
CA VAL A 56 2.72 -1.48 -10.52
C VAL A 56 3.69 -1.52 -9.33
N ALA A 57 3.22 -1.88 -8.14
CA ALA A 57 4.09 -2.02 -6.97
C ALA A 57 5.14 -3.13 -7.16
N ALA A 58 4.75 -4.25 -7.75
CA ALA A 58 5.64 -5.40 -7.94
C ALA A 58 6.76 -5.10 -8.93
N LEU A 59 6.47 -4.36 -10.00
CA LEU A 59 7.40 -4.14 -11.11
C LEU A 59 8.11 -2.77 -11.06
N GLU A 60 7.41 -1.71 -10.67
CA GLU A 60 7.93 -0.33 -10.63
C GLU A 60 8.22 0.18 -9.21
N GLY A 61 7.83 -0.59 -8.19
CA GLY A 61 8.04 -0.26 -6.77
C GLY A 61 6.87 0.47 -6.10
N PHE A 62 6.88 0.48 -4.76
CA PHE A 62 5.79 1.07 -3.98
C PHE A 62 5.66 2.59 -4.12
N ASP A 63 6.76 3.33 -4.33
CA ASP A 63 6.70 4.78 -4.61
C ASP A 63 5.86 5.05 -5.87
N ALA A 64 6.17 4.37 -6.97
CA ALA A 64 5.45 4.48 -8.24
C ALA A 64 3.96 4.16 -8.07
N MET A 65 3.64 3.08 -7.35
CA MET A 65 2.26 2.70 -7.05
C MET A 65 1.52 3.76 -6.22
N LEU A 66 2.13 4.25 -5.15
CA LEU A 66 1.50 5.23 -4.27
C LEU A 66 1.29 6.57 -5.00
N ARG A 67 2.24 7.00 -5.83
CA ARG A 67 2.10 8.19 -6.69
C ARG A 67 0.97 8.01 -7.71
N LEU A 68 0.88 6.86 -8.37
CA LEU A 68 -0.20 6.53 -9.30
C LEU A 68 -1.57 6.64 -8.62
N VAL A 69 -1.72 5.99 -7.46
CA VAL A 69 -2.99 5.94 -6.71
C VAL A 69 -3.36 7.32 -6.18
N ARG A 70 -2.41 8.10 -5.67
CA ARG A 70 -2.67 9.49 -5.25
C ARG A 70 -3.15 10.36 -6.41
N ARG A 71 -2.51 10.25 -7.57
CA ARG A 71 -2.81 11.08 -8.73
C ARG A 71 -4.13 10.71 -9.43
N HIS A 72 -4.45 9.41 -9.47
CA HIS A 72 -5.50 8.87 -10.31
C HIS A 72 -6.52 7.99 -9.61
N GLY A 73 -6.44 7.84 -8.29
CA GLY A 73 -7.27 6.91 -7.53
C GLY A 73 -8.78 7.10 -7.77
N GLY A 74 -9.48 6.00 -8.01
CA GLY A 74 -10.92 5.98 -8.29
C GLY A 74 -11.28 6.38 -9.72
N ARG A 75 -10.30 6.55 -10.62
CA ARG A 75 -10.54 6.95 -12.02
C ARG A 75 -10.30 5.80 -12.98
N ARG A 76 -11.08 5.78 -14.05
CA ARG A 76 -10.84 4.94 -15.22
C ARG A 76 -9.91 5.66 -16.19
N LEU A 77 -8.84 4.99 -16.64
CA LEU A 77 -7.84 5.57 -17.53
C LEU A 77 -7.68 4.73 -18.79
N TYR A 78 -7.65 5.39 -19.95
CA TYR A 78 -7.25 4.79 -21.21
C TYR A 78 -5.74 4.52 -21.25
N LEU A 79 -5.35 3.33 -21.69
CA LEU A 79 -3.97 2.93 -21.87
C LEU A 79 -3.55 3.08 -23.33
N SER A 80 -2.55 3.91 -23.56
CA SER A 80 -1.94 4.05 -24.88
C SER A 80 -1.12 2.81 -25.22
N ARG A 81 -1.14 2.40 -26.49
CA ARG A 81 -0.19 1.39 -27.01
C ARG A 81 1.25 1.89 -27.08
N SER A 82 1.47 3.21 -27.01
CA SER A 82 2.80 3.78 -26.84
C SER A 82 3.16 3.80 -25.35
N ARG A 83 4.22 3.06 -24.97
CA ARG A 83 4.74 3.02 -23.60
C ARG A 83 5.01 4.42 -23.06
N LYS A 84 5.72 5.26 -23.83
CA LYS A 84 6.04 6.64 -23.44
C LYS A 84 4.79 7.47 -23.15
N ALA A 85 3.79 7.41 -24.04
CA ALA A 85 2.54 8.13 -23.83
C ALA A 85 1.76 7.59 -22.63
N CYS A 86 1.82 6.27 -22.39
CA CYS A 86 1.23 5.64 -21.23
C CYS A 86 1.91 6.11 -19.94
N SER A 87 3.25 6.10 -19.88
CA SER A 87 4.04 6.58 -18.74
C SER A 87 3.70 8.02 -18.39
N THR A 88 3.70 8.92 -19.38
CA THR A 88 3.33 10.33 -19.18
C THR A 88 1.91 10.48 -18.63
N ARG A 89 0.96 9.70 -19.14
CA ARG A 89 -0.45 9.77 -18.71
C ARG A 89 -0.65 9.28 -17.28
N LEU A 90 0.04 8.19 -16.90
CA LEU A 90 -0.04 7.62 -15.56
C LEU A 90 0.81 8.38 -14.54
N GLY A 91 1.81 9.14 -15.01
CA GLY A 91 2.80 9.77 -14.14
C GLY A 91 3.76 8.77 -13.49
N VAL A 92 3.98 7.63 -14.15
CA VAL A 92 4.88 6.56 -13.71
C VAL A 92 5.73 6.15 -14.90
N GLU A 93 7.03 6.06 -14.73
CA GLU A 93 7.93 5.54 -15.77
C GLU A 93 7.76 4.03 -15.90
N LEU A 94 6.88 3.59 -16.79
CA LEU A 94 6.64 2.17 -17.02
C LEU A 94 7.78 1.52 -17.79
N ASP A 95 8.24 0.37 -17.32
CA ASP A 95 9.02 -0.56 -18.10
C ASP A 95 8.15 -1.29 -19.17
N ALA A 96 8.79 -2.07 -20.03
CA ALA A 96 8.06 -2.82 -21.07
C ALA A 96 7.18 -3.95 -20.50
N PRO A 97 7.65 -4.77 -19.53
CA PRO A 97 6.82 -5.75 -18.83
C PRO A 97 5.52 -5.18 -18.23
N THR A 98 5.61 -4.11 -17.43
CA THR A 98 4.47 -3.48 -16.76
C THR A 98 3.49 -2.95 -17.79
N HIS A 99 3.98 -2.19 -18.78
CA HIS A 99 3.12 -1.64 -19.83
C HIS A 99 2.34 -2.73 -20.58
N ARG A 100 3.02 -3.83 -20.92
CA ARG A 100 2.37 -4.99 -21.56
C ARG A 100 1.29 -5.62 -20.66
N ARG A 101 1.59 -5.88 -19.39
CA ARG A 101 0.62 -6.48 -18.46
C ARG A 101 -0.59 -5.59 -18.22
N LEU A 102 -0.39 -4.27 -18.18
CA LEU A 102 -1.47 -3.30 -18.10
C LEU A 102 -2.38 -3.36 -19.34
N LEU A 103 -1.80 -3.48 -20.54
CA LEU A 103 -2.56 -3.66 -21.78
C LEU A 103 -3.31 -5.00 -21.84
N GLU A 104 -2.69 -6.09 -21.41
CA GLU A 104 -3.27 -7.44 -21.43
C GLU A 104 -4.54 -7.55 -20.56
N ARG A 105 -4.60 -6.80 -19.46
CA ARG A 105 -5.76 -6.77 -18.56
C ARG A 105 -6.61 -5.51 -18.69
N ALA A 106 -6.38 -4.70 -19.72
CA ALA A 106 -7.27 -3.60 -20.04
C ALA A 106 -8.65 -4.12 -20.44
N SER A 107 -9.68 -3.32 -20.21
CA SER A 107 -11.02 -3.59 -20.74
C SER A 107 -11.02 -3.64 -22.27
N ALA A 108 -12.10 -4.12 -22.87
CA ALA A 108 -12.29 -4.05 -24.32
C ALA A 108 -12.18 -2.62 -24.89
N ALA A 109 -12.45 -1.60 -24.07
CA ALA A 109 -12.29 -0.18 -24.43
C ALA A 109 -10.84 0.33 -24.25
N GLY A 110 -9.89 -0.53 -23.89
CA GLY A 110 -8.50 -0.17 -23.65
C GLY A 110 -8.30 0.62 -22.35
N THR A 111 -9.15 0.40 -21.35
CA THR A 111 -9.08 1.15 -20.07
C THR A 111 -8.79 0.25 -18.88
N ILE A 112 -8.13 0.81 -17.86
CA ILE A 112 -8.02 0.21 -16.52
C ILE A 112 -8.69 1.10 -15.47
N GLU A 113 -9.08 0.50 -14.35
CA GLU A 113 -9.58 1.21 -13.18
C GLU A 113 -8.45 1.33 -12.14
N ILE A 114 -8.10 2.56 -11.80
CA ILE A 114 -7.12 2.82 -10.74
C ILE A 114 -7.87 2.72 -9.40
N PRO A 115 -7.44 1.86 -8.46
CA PRO A 115 -8.12 1.74 -7.18
C PRO A 115 -8.08 3.06 -6.40
N SER A 116 -9.11 3.32 -5.60
CA SER A 116 -9.17 4.56 -4.81
C SER A 116 -8.04 4.62 -3.78
N ALA A 117 -7.56 5.83 -3.49
CA ALA A 117 -6.58 6.06 -2.44
C ALA A 117 -7.04 5.53 -1.08
N TRP A 118 -8.33 5.70 -0.77
CA TRP A 118 -8.93 5.14 0.44
C TRP A 118 -8.89 3.60 0.48
N GLY A 119 -9.23 2.93 -0.63
CA GLY A 119 -9.22 1.47 -0.70
C GLY A 119 -7.82 0.90 -0.50
N VAL A 120 -6.82 1.50 -1.15
CA VAL A 120 -5.40 1.14 -0.97
C VAL A 120 -4.95 1.39 0.46
N PHE A 121 -5.26 2.56 1.01
CA PHE A 121 -4.97 2.91 2.41
C PHE A 121 -5.56 1.89 3.39
N VAL A 122 -6.83 1.47 3.22
CA VAL A 122 -7.46 0.47 4.08
C VAL A 122 -6.74 -0.87 4.00
N GLY A 123 -6.30 -1.28 2.81
CA GLY A 123 -5.48 -2.49 2.61
C GLY A 123 -4.17 -2.42 3.41
N LEU A 124 -3.42 -1.33 3.25
CA LEU A 124 -2.14 -1.11 3.94
C LEU A 124 -2.31 -1.05 5.47
N ARG A 125 -3.35 -0.36 5.94
CA ARG A 125 -3.69 -0.27 7.37
C ARG A 125 -3.98 -1.65 7.97
N ARG A 126 -4.67 -2.53 7.24
CA ARG A 126 -4.90 -3.92 7.68
C ARG A 126 -3.60 -4.70 7.79
N VAL A 127 -2.68 -4.54 6.85
CA VAL A 127 -1.34 -5.16 6.94
C VAL A 127 -0.61 -4.66 8.19
N GLY A 128 -0.63 -3.35 8.46
CA GLY A 128 -0.03 -2.77 9.65
C GLY A 128 -0.62 -3.30 10.96
N ILE A 129 -1.95 -3.38 11.05
CA ILE A 129 -2.65 -3.97 12.20
C ILE A 129 -2.20 -5.42 12.42
N ARG A 130 -2.16 -6.23 11.35
CA ARG A 130 -1.76 -7.64 11.43
C ARG A 130 -0.30 -7.81 11.86
N ALA A 131 0.60 -6.96 11.34
CA ALA A 131 2.00 -6.93 11.75
C ALA A 131 2.14 -6.60 13.24
N ALA A 132 1.43 -5.56 13.72
CA ALA A 132 1.44 -5.16 15.13
C ALA A 132 0.90 -6.25 16.07
N VAL A 133 -0.19 -6.92 15.68
CA VAL A 133 -0.75 -8.06 16.43
C VAL A 133 0.23 -9.23 16.49
N ARG A 134 0.88 -9.58 15.36
CA ARG A 134 1.90 -10.65 15.33
C ARG A 134 3.13 -10.32 16.17
N ALA A 135 3.47 -9.03 16.30
CA ALA A 135 4.53 -8.55 17.19
C ALA A 135 4.15 -8.57 18.69
N GLY A 136 2.96 -9.06 19.05
CA GLY A 136 2.53 -9.20 20.44
C GLY A 136 2.08 -7.89 21.09
N ARG A 137 1.85 -6.82 20.31
CA ARG A 137 1.36 -5.55 20.86
C ARG A 137 -0.04 -5.70 21.45
N SER A 138 -0.31 -4.93 22.51
CA SER A 138 -1.62 -5.00 23.18
C SER A 138 -2.73 -4.49 22.26
N GLN A 139 -3.95 -5.03 22.38
CA GLN A 139 -5.09 -4.57 21.57
C GLN A 139 -5.36 -3.08 21.75
N ARG A 140 -5.17 -2.56 22.97
CA ARG A 140 -5.33 -1.14 23.28
C ARG A 140 -4.32 -0.28 22.52
N GLU A 141 -3.05 -0.68 22.50
CA GLU A 141 -1.99 0.02 21.77
C GLU A 141 -2.29 0.03 20.26
N VAL A 142 -2.61 -1.12 19.68
CA VAL A 142 -2.96 -1.23 18.25
C VAL A 142 -4.21 -0.38 17.93
N ALA A 143 -5.21 -0.36 18.81
CA ALA A 143 -6.43 0.43 18.63
C ALA A 143 -6.13 1.94 18.56
N GLN A 144 -5.29 2.41 19.49
CA GLN A 144 -4.87 3.82 19.55
C GLN A 144 -4.04 4.21 18.32
N THR A 145 -3.00 3.43 18.01
CA THR A 145 -2.10 3.69 16.87
C THR A 145 -2.83 3.76 15.55
N PHE A 146 -3.71 2.78 15.29
CA PHE A 146 -4.38 2.69 14.01
C PHE A 146 -5.72 3.40 14.00
N GLY A 147 -6.21 3.99 15.09
CA GLY A 147 -7.53 4.63 15.16
C GLY A 147 -8.69 3.65 14.89
N VAL A 148 -8.59 2.41 15.36
CA VAL A 148 -9.63 1.37 15.23
C VAL A 148 -10.20 1.01 16.60
N THR A 149 -11.39 0.40 16.63
CA THR A 149 -11.96 -0.11 17.89
C THR A 149 -11.35 -1.47 18.26
N GLU A 150 -11.28 -1.79 19.55
CA GLU A 150 -10.88 -3.13 20.01
C GLU A 150 -11.79 -4.25 19.46
N ARG A 151 -13.07 -3.94 19.21
CA ARG A 151 -14.00 -4.86 18.53
C ARG A 151 -13.52 -5.19 17.11
N HIS A 152 -13.04 -4.20 16.35
CA HIS A 152 -12.46 -4.44 15.03
C HIS A 152 -11.23 -5.33 15.12
N LEU A 153 -10.37 -5.10 16.12
CA LEU A 153 -9.14 -5.88 16.33
C LEU A 153 -9.41 -7.33 16.70
N ARG A 154 -10.39 -7.61 17.55
CA ARG A 154 -10.79 -9.00 17.86
C ARG A 154 -11.16 -9.77 16.59
N ARG A 155 -11.94 -9.16 15.70
CA ARG A 155 -12.32 -9.79 14.42
C ARG A 155 -11.12 -10.08 13.52
N GLU A 156 -10.15 -9.16 13.45
CA GLU A 156 -8.91 -9.40 12.70
C GLU A 156 -8.05 -10.48 13.37
N ALA A 157 -7.89 -10.47 14.70
CA ALA A 157 -7.15 -11.48 15.44
C ALA A 157 -7.74 -12.89 15.28
N ASP A 158 -9.08 -13.03 15.31
CA ASP A 158 -9.77 -14.29 15.09
C ASP A 158 -9.61 -14.80 13.65
N SER A 159 -9.49 -13.88 12.67
CA SER A 159 -9.20 -14.23 11.27
C SER A 159 -7.76 -14.69 11.03
N LEU A 160 -6.85 -14.38 11.96
CA LEU A 160 -5.45 -14.80 11.94
C LEU A 160 -5.21 -16.14 12.66
N ARG A 161 -6.17 -16.61 13.48
CA ARG A 161 -6.06 -17.92 14.12
C ARG A 161 -6.14 -19.01 13.04
N PRO A 162 -5.21 -19.98 13.01
CA PRO A 162 -5.37 -21.15 12.17
C PRO A 162 -6.67 -21.87 12.56
N ASP A 163 -7.33 -22.50 11.60
CA ASP A 163 -8.65 -23.14 11.81
C ASP A 163 -8.65 -24.17 12.95
N SER A 164 -7.49 -24.70 13.33
CA SER A 164 -7.29 -25.60 14.46
C SER A 164 -7.44 -24.97 15.86
N LEU A 165 -7.65 -23.64 15.97
CA LEU A 165 -7.75 -22.89 17.25
C LEU A 165 -8.99 -21.99 17.35
N ARG A 166 -10.00 -22.18 16.48
CA ARG A 166 -11.30 -21.51 16.62
C ARG A 166 -12.17 -22.32 17.60
N PRO A 167 -12.75 -21.69 18.65
CA PRO A 167 -13.77 -22.36 19.44
C PRO A 167 -15.03 -22.55 18.58
N ASP A 168 -15.62 -23.74 18.68
CA ASP A 168 -16.89 -24.12 18.02
C ASP A 168 -18.05 -23.16 18.36
#